data_AF-A0A1Z3LWX0-F1
#
_entry.id   AF-A0A1Z3LWX0-F1
#
_cell.length_a   1.000
_cell.length_b   1.000
_cell.length_c   1.000
_cell.angle_alpha   90.00
_cell.angle_beta   90.00
_cell.angle_gamma   90.00
#
_symmetry.space_group_name_H-M   'P 1'
#
loop_
_entity.id
_entity.type
_entity.pdbx_description
1 polymer ?
#
loop_
_entity_poly.entity_id
_entity_poly.type
_entity_poly.pdbx_seq_one_letter_code
_entity_poly.pdbx_strand_id
1 'polypeptide(L)' 'MDATLTLILLIVSIAVVVFAGWRGSRPTDIMRGPRMMPWRFIMLLAAALVFFLLIHLLSELSGRPLPSAAPF' A
#
# COMPACT_ATOMS: atom_id res chain seq x y z
N MET A 1 -3.16 16.87 -1.34
CA MET A 1 -4.43 16.31 -1.88
C MET A 1 -5.53 16.76 -0.93
N ASP A 2 -6.77 16.27 -1.02
CA ASP A 2 -7.68 16.41 0.13
C ASP A 2 -7.24 15.39 1.19
N ALA A 3 -7.01 15.82 2.43
CA ALA A 3 -6.61 14.95 3.53
C ALA A 3 -7.63 13.80 3.74
N THR A 4 -8.92 14.05 3.46
CA THR A 4 -9.95 13.02 3.48
C THR A 4 -9.69 11.92 2.44
N LEU A 5 -9.27 12.29 1.23
CA LEU A 5 -8.95 11.34 0.17
C LEU A 5 -7.72 10.49 0.52
N THR A 6 -6.67 11.11 1.07
CA THR A 6 -5.49 10.39 1.56
C THR A 6 -5.87 9.33 2.60
N LEU A 7 -6.80 9.67 3.50
CA LEU A 7 -7.23 8.79 4.59
C LEU A 7 -8.10 7.61 4.08
N ILE A 8 -8.99 7.86 3.12
CA ILE A 8 -9.77 6.81 2.45
C ILE A 8 -8.83 5.83 1.73
N LEU A 9 -7.89 6.34 0.94
CA LEU A 9 -6.92 5.51 0.22
C LEU A 9 -6.05 4.71 1.18
N LEU A 10 -5.65 5.29 2.30
CA LEU A 10 -4.84 4.61 3.31
C LEU A 10 -5.57 3.41 3.90
N ILE A 11 -6.83 3.60 4.33
CA ILE A 11 -7.65 2.52 4.91
C ILE A 11 -7.87 1.39 3.90
N VAL A 12 -8.24 1.73 2.66
CA VAL A 12 -8.47 0.74 1.60
C VAL A 12 -7.19 -0.04 1.31
N SER A 13 -6.05 0.63 1.26
CA SER A 13 -4.77 0.00 0.97
C SER A 13 -4.32 -0.93 2.11
N ILE A 14 -4.53 -0.54 3.36
CA ILE A 14 -4.31 -1.42 4.53
C ILE A 14 -5.20 -2.65 4.43
N ALA A 15 -6.48 -2.50 4.09
CA ALA A 15 -7.39 -3.63 3.91
C ALA A 15 -6.90 -4.60 2.81
N VAL A 16 -6.37 -4.07 1.70
CA VAL A 16 -5.77 -4.89 0.63
C VAL A 16 -4.51 -5.61 1.10
N VAL A 17 -3.63 -4.95 1.85
CA VAL A 17 -2.43 -5.59 2.43
C VAL A 17 -2.82 -6.76 3.33
N VAL A 18 -3.75 -6.54 4.26
CA VAL A 18 -4.21 -7.58 5.20
C VAL A 18 -4.87 -8.73 4.45
N PHE A 19 -5.75 -8.43 3.50
CA PHE A 19 -6.44 -9.44 2.71
C PHE A 19 -5.47 -10.26 1.84
N ALA A 20 -4.57 -9.59 1.12
CA ALA A 20 -3.58 -10.24 0.27
C ALA A 20 -2.57 -11.04 1.10
N GLY A 21 -2.16 -10.54 2.27
CA GLY A 21 -1.29 -11.24 3.22
C GLY A 21 -1.96 -12.50 3.77
N TRP A 22 -3.22 -12.42 4.18
CA TRP A 22 -4.00 -13.57 4.64
C TRP A 22 -4.22 -14.60 3.54
N ARG A 23 -4.53 -14.16 2.31
CA ARG A 23 -4.66 -15.07 1.15
C ARG A 23 -3.33 -15.69 0.74
N GLY A 24 -2.23 -14.95 0.90
CA GLY A 24 -0.88 -15.39 0.61
C GLY A 24 -0.34 -16.40 1.64
N SER A 25 -0.69 -16.25 2.91
CA SER A 25 -0.21 -17.11 4.01
C SER A 25 -0.89 -18.48 4.08
N ARG A 26 -2.04 -18.66 3.44
CA ARG A 26 -2.68 -19.98 3.31
C ARG A 26 -1.71 -20.98 2.69
N PRO A 27 -1.67 -22.25 3.14
CA PRO A 27 -0.75 -23.25 2.60
C PRO A 27 -0.92 -23.41 1.08
N THR A 28 0.20 -23.57 0.38
CA THR A 28 0.21 -23.92 -1.04
C THR A 28 -0.33 -25.34 -1.21
N ASP A 29 -1.46 -25.47 -1.91
CA ASP A 29 -1.96 -26.77 -2.32
C ASP A 29 -1.14 -27.27 -3.52
N ILE A 30 -0.22 -28.21 -3.27
CA ILE A 30 0.70 -28.77 -4.28
C ILE A 30 -0.08 -29.52 -5.37
N MET A 31 -1.26 -30.06 -5.04
CA MET A 31 -2.09 -30.85 -5.95
C MET A 31 -2.94 -29.98 -6.90
N ARG A 32 -3.13 -28.69 -6.57
CA ARG A 32 -4.01 -27.76 -7.33
C ARG A 32 -3.30 -26.90 -8.36
N GLY A 33 -1.99 -27.08 -8.52
CA GLY A 33 -1.16 -26.35 -9.47
C GLY A 33 -0.64 -24.99 -8.95
N PRO A 34 0.20 -24.31 -9.75
CA PRO A 34 0.86 -23.05 -9.37
C PRO A 34 -0.16 -21.96 -9.00
N ARG A 35 0.16 -21.09 -8.04
CA ARG A 35 -0.70 -19.92 -7.75
C ARG A 35 -0.69 -18.96 -8.93
N MET A 36 -1.82 -18.93 -9.64
CA MET A 36 -2.05 -18.01 -10.77
C MET A 36 -2.06 -16.53 -10.35
N MET A 37 -2.49 -16.24 -9.12
CA MET A 37 -2.51 -14.87 -8.59
C MET A 37 -1.35 -14.68 -7.57
N PRO A 38 -0.42 -13.74 -7.80
CA PRO A 38 0.74 -13.53 -6.93
C PRO A 38 0.37 -12.69 -5.71
N TRP A 39 -0.40 -13.27 -4.78
CA TRP A 39 -0.90 -12.59 -3.56
C TRP A 39 0.20 -11.89 -2.74
N ARG A 40 1.41 -12.48 -2.69
CA ARG A 40 2.56 -11.87 -2.01
C ARG A 40 3.04 -10.60 -2.69
N PHE A 41 3.05 -10.57 -4.02
CA PHE A 41 3.40 -9.37 -4.79
C PHE A 41 2.38 -8.26 -4.58
N ILE A 42 1.08 -8.61 -4.63
CA ILE A 42 -0.02 -7.66 -4.37
C ILE A 42 0.08 -7.07 -2.96
N MET A 43 0.38 -7.92 -1.96
CA MET A 43 0.61 -7.47 -0.59
C MET A 43 1.76 -6.46 -0.49
N LEU A 44 2.90 -6.76 -1.12
CA LEU A 44 4.07 -5.87 -1.09
C LEU A 44 3.82 -4.55 -1.83
N LEU A 45 3.16 -4.60 -2.98
CA LEU A 45 2.79 -3.41 -3.74
C LEU A 45 1.83 -2.51 -2.95
N ALA A 46 0.80 -3.09 -2.34
CA ALA A 46 -0.13 -2.35 -1.50
C ALA A 46 0.56 -1.79 -0.24
N ALA A 47 1.51 -2.53 0.35
CA ALA A 47 2.28 -2.05 1.50
C ALA A 47 3.18 -0.86 1.14
N ALA A 48 3.81 -0.89 -0.04
CA ALA A 48 4.57 0.25 -0.55
C ALA A 48 3.69 1.48 -0.74
N LEU A 49 2.47 1.29 -1.25
CA LEU A 49 1.49 2.38 -1.41
C LEU A 49 1.02 2.94 -0.06
N VAL A 50 0.75 2.07 0.94
CA VAL A 50 0.47 2.49 2.33
C VAL A 50 1.62 3.34 2.87
N PHE A 51 2.86 2.91 2.68
CA PHE A 51 4.03 3.66 3.13
C PHE A 51 4.12 5.05 2.49
N PHE A 52 3.87 5.15 1.18
CA PHE A 52 3.80 6.43 0.48
C PHE A 52 2.69 7.35 1.02
N LEU A 53 1.49 6.81 1.24
CA LEU A 53 0.37 7.57 1.79
C LEU A 53 0.63 8.04 3.23
N LEU A 54 1.34 7.26 4.04
CA LEU A 54 1.76 7.66 5.38
C LEU A 54 2.74 8.84 5.34
N ILE A 55 3.72 8.81 4.43
CA ILE A 55 4.64 9.94 4.23
C ILE A 55 3.85 11.17 3.81
N HIS A 56 2.94 11.04 2.85
CA HIS A 56 2.10 12.14 2.38
C HIS A 56 1.26 12.75 3.52
N LEU A 57 0.59 11.89 4.30
CA LEU A 57 -0.21 12.31 5.45
C LEU A 57 0.64 13.02 6.52
N LEU A 58 1.85 12.52 6.78
CA LEU A 58 2.77 13.13 7.74
C LEU A 58 3.32 14.48 7.24
N SER A 59 3.60 14.62 5.95
CA SER A 59 3.98 15.89 5.34
C SER A 59 2.84 16.93 5.42
N GLU A 60 1.60 16.52 5.16
CA GLU A 60 0.43 17.40 5.31
C GLU A 60 0.22 17.80 6.79
N LEU A 61 0.35 16.86 7.73
CA LEU A 61 0.16 17.12 9.16
C LEU A 61 1.27 17.99 9.77
N SER A 62 2.51 17.84 9.29
CA SER A 62 3.66 18.61 9.78
C SER A 62 3.76 20.01 9.17
N GLY A 63 2.92 20.36 8.20
CA GLY A 63 2.94 21.64 7.50
C GLY A 63 4.19 21.90 6.66
N ARG A 64 5.02 20.86 6.42
CA ARG A 64 6.23 20.96 5.58
C ARG A 64 5.98 20.29 4.23
N PRO A 65 5.77 21.07 3.15
CA PRO A 65 5.80 20.51 1.81
C PRO A 65 7.20 19.95 1.51
N LEU A 66 7.27 18.84 0.78
CA LEU A 66 8.54 18.30 0.29
C LEU A 66 9.30 19.39 -0.49
N PRO A 67 10.63 19.49 -0.38
CA PRO A 67 11.40 20.47 -1.13
C PRO A 67 11.07 20.36 -2.62
N SER A 68 10.56 21.44 -3.21
CA SER A 68 10.35 21.50 -4.65
C SER A 68 11.70 21.33 -5.34
N ALA A 69 11.77 20.48 -6.37
CA ALA A 69 12.97 20.34 -7.19
C ALA A 69 13.44 21.73 -7.65
N ALA A 70 14.74 21.99 -7.54
CA ALA A 70 15.29 23.28 -7.95
C ALA A 70 14.95 23.53 -9.42
N PRO A 71 14.47 24.74 -9.78
CA PRO A 71 14.27 25.09 -11.17
C PRO A 71 15.64 25.06 -11.87
N PHE A 72 15.69 24.37 -13.02
CA PHE A 72 16.83 24.38 -13.93
C PHE A 72 16.77 25.58 -14.87
#